data_AF-A0A2S2PJW3-F1
#
_entry.id   AF-A0A2S2PJW3-F1
#
_cell.length_a   1.000
_cell.length_b   1.000
_cell.length_c   1.000
_cell.angle_alpha   90.00
_cell.angle_beta   90.00
_cell.angle_gamma   90.00
#
_symmetry.space_group_name_H-M   'P 1'
#
loop_
_entity.id
_entity.type
_entity.pdbx_description
1 polymer ?
#
loop_
_entity_poly.entity_id
_entity_poly.type
_entity_poly.pdbx_seq_one_letter_code
_entity_poly.pdbx_strand_id
1 'polypeptide(L)'
;MVRMFYLYFDMSPPGFSVSIIHVYNYYTIIYNIIIYIDTDLRNQSDRHFNNIFETIKKTTNDLDIEIKIPRLSNKQKNRSNHNVTTPEQYYRVSLFLPYLDSLINSLESRFTQSNEISFKISNLHPSEVIKLSKSDFICTLKNIKDLYSIDNLIEEGNTWYDYWNITEN
;
A
#
# COMPACT_ATOMS: atom_id res chain seq x y z
N MET A 1 -10.30 27.46 11.64
CA MET A 1 -9.37 26.37 11.29
C MET A 1 -9.74 25.04 11.95
N VAL A 2 -10.30 25.02 13.17
CA VAL A 2 -10.81 23.79 13.85
C VAL A 2 -11.95 23.09 13.10
N ARG A 3 -12.86 23.85 12.47
CA ARG A 3 -14.02 23.29 11.74
C ARG A 3 -13.67 22.64 10.39
N MET A 4 -12.45 22.83 9.89
CA MET A 4 -12.02 22.34 8.57
C MET A 4 -11.34 20.97 8.62
N PHE A 5 -10.79 20.58 9.78
CA PHE A 5 -10.22 19.24 9.99
C PHE A 5 -11.29 18.17 10.24
N TYR A 6 -12.36 18.49 10.97
CA TYR A 6 -13.48 17.55 11.20
C TYR A 6 -14.15 17.12 9.90
N LEU A 7 -14.35 18.04 8.95
CA LEU A 7 -15.03 17.74 7.68
C LEU A 7 -14.20 16.90 6.70
N TYR A 8 -12.87 16.85 6.86
CA TYR A 8 -11.99 16.07 5.98
C TYR A 8 -11.77 14.63 6.46
N PHE A 9 -12.00 14.34 7.75
CA PHE A 9 -11.74 13.03 8.36
C PHE A 9 -13.00 12.21 8.69
N ASP A 10 -14.20 12.80 8.63
CA ASP A 10 -15.48 12.08 8.74
C ASP A 10 -15.80 11.15 7.54
N MET A 11 -14.90 11.07 6.55
CA MET A 11 -14.97 10.08 5.46
C MET A 11 -14.14 8.80 5.74
N SER A 12 -13.59 8.63 6.94
CA SER A 12 -13.05 7.33 7.34
C SER A 12 -14.20 6.39 7.71
N PRO A 13 -14.39 5.24 7.03
CA PRO A 13 -15.48 4.33 7.35
C PRO A 13 -15.38 3.88 8.83
N PRO A 14 -16.52 3.74 9.53
CA PRO A 14 -16.54 3.36 10.94
C PRO A 14 -15.92 1.97 11.09
N GLY A 15 -14.72 1.92 11.69
CA GLY A 15 -13.95 0.68 11.89
C GLY A 15 -12.43 0.82 11.78
N PHE A 16 -11.91 1.93 11.22
CA PHE A 16 -10.46 2.17 11.18
C PHE A 16 -9.96 2.92 12.41
N SER A 17 -9.83 2.22 13.54
CA SER A 17 -9.00 2.68 14.66
C SER A 17 -7.59 2.11 14.49
N VAL A 18 -6.64 2.91 14.01
CA VAL A 18 -5.25 2.45 13.84
C VAL A 18 -4.54 2.50 15.18
N SER A 19 -4.76 1.48 16.01
CA SER A 19 -3.93 1.28 17.21
C SER A 19 -2.56 0.70 16.83
N ILE A 20 -1.56 0.80 17.70
CA ILE A 20 -0.19 0.27 17.45
C ILE A 20 -0.21 -1.22 17.03
N ILE A 21 -1.17 -2.00 17.56
CA ILE A 21 -1.40 -3.39 17.16
C ILE A 21 -1.81 -3.50 15.69
N HIS A 22 -2.60 -2.55 15.17
CA HIS A 22 -2.98 -2.50 13.76
C HIS A 22 -1.79 -2.18 12.86
N VAL A 23 -0.82 -1.36 13.29
CA VAL A 23 0.38 -1.05 12.50
C VAL A 23 1.30 -2.28 12.38
N TYR A 24 1.56 -2.99 13.48
CA TYR A 24 2.34 -4.24 13.44
C TYR A 24 1.62 -5.36 12.67
N ASN A 25 0.30 -5.47 12.85
CA ASN A 25 -0.52 -6.38 12.06
C ASN A 25 -0.46 -6.02 10.57
N TYR A 26 -0.47 -4.74 10.24
CA TYR A 26 -0.38 -4.24 8.87
C TYR A 26 0.93 -4.60 8.19
N TYR A 27 2.09 -4.38 8.83
CA TYR A 27 3.39 -4.81 8.28
C TYR A 27 3.44 -6.32 8.06
N THR A 28 2.89 -7.09 8.99
CA THR A 28 2.82 -8.55 8.88
C THR A 28 1.95 -8.96 7.68
N ILE A 29 0.80 -8.33 7.50
CA ILE A 29 -0.11 -8.58 6.37
C ILE A 29 0.59 -8.24 5.04
N ILE A 30 1.22 -7.07 4.94
CA ILE A 30 1.94 -6.65 3.73
C ILE A 30 3.08 -7.62 3.41
N TYR A 31 3.85 -8.02 4.41
CA TYR A 31 4.94 -8.99 4.24
C TYR A 31 4.41 -10.34 3.74
N ASN A 32 3.31 -10.83 4.30
CA ASN A 32 2.66 -12.05 3.83
C ASN A 32 2.15 -11.93 2.39
N ILE A 33 1.63 -10.75 2.00
CA ILE A 33 1.21 -10.48 0.61
C ILE A 33 2.43 -10.50 -0.32
N ILE A 34 3.54 -9.86 0.04
CA ILE A 34 4.76 -9.88 -0.77
C ILE A 34 5.25 -11.31 -0.97
N ILE A 35 5.33 -12.10 0.12
CA ILE A 35 5.67 -13.53 0.04
C ILE A 35 4.70 -14.27 -0.87
N TYR A 36 3.40 -14.06 -0.71
CA TYR A 36 2.38 -14.71 -1.56
C TYR A 36 2.59 -14.40 -3.04
N ILE A 37 2.87 -13.14 -3.39
CA ILE A 37 3.07 -12.73 -4.77
C ILE A 37 4.34 -13.38 -5.37
N ASP A 38 5.45 -13.35 -4.63
CA ASP A 38 6.72 -13.92 -5.12
C ASP A 38 6.70 -15.45 -5.16
N THR A 39 6.12 -16.10 -4.15
CA THR A 39 6.19 -17.57 -4.01
C THR A 39 5.05 -18.33 -4.68
N ASP A 40 3.85 -17.76 -4.76
CA ASP A 40 2.68 -18.42 -5.36
C ASP A 40 2.40 -17.86 -6.76
N LEU A 41 2.06 -16.57 -6.86
CA LEU A 41 1.63 -15.98 -8.14
C LEU A 41 2.72 -16.03 -9.22
N ARG A 42 3.98 -15.83 -8.84
CA ARG A 42 5.11 -15.86 -9.77
C ARG A 42 5.47 -17.28 -10.19
N ASN A 43 5.60 -18.20 -9.24
CA ASN A 43 5.97 -19.59 -9.49
C ASN A 43 4.87 -20.38 -10.22
N GLN A 44 3.61 -20.09 -9.94
CA GLN A 44 2.44 -20.66 -10.63
C GLN A 44 1.87 -19.68 -11.67
N SER A 45 2.70 -18.78 -12.21
CA SER A 45 2.25 -17.74 -13.14
C SER A 45 1.56 -18.29 -14.39
N ASP A 46 1.92 -19.48 -14.86
CA ASP A 46 1.20 -20.19 -15.92
C ASP A 46 -0.29 -20.36 -15.57
N ARG A 47 -0.58 -20.89 -14.38
CA ARG A 47 -1.96 -21.18 -13.91
C ARG A 47 -2.74 -19.91 -13.65
N HIS A 48 -2.15 -18.95 -12.94
CA HIS A 48 -2.84 -17.70 -12.59
C HIS A 48 -3.09 -16.84 -13.82
N PHE A 49 -2.11 -16.76 -14.73
CA PHE A 49 -2.28 -16.00 -15.96
C PHE A 49 -3.27 -16.68 -16.90
N ASN A 50 -3.34 -18.00 -16.94
CA ASN A 50 -4.32 -18.71 -17.77
C ASN A 50 -5.76 -18.28 -17.45
N ASN A 51 -6.14 -18.19 -16.17
CA ASN A 51 -7.47 -17.73 -15.77
C ASN A 51 -7.78 -16.30 -16.27
N ILE A 52 -6.79 -15.40 -16.18
CA ILE A 52 -6.89 -14.03 -16.68
C ILE A 52 -7.03 -14.06 -18.21
N PHE A 53 -6.21 -14.86 -18.88
CA PHE A 53 -6.17 -14.96 -20.33
C PHE A 53 -7.44 -15.58 -20.91
N GLU A 54 -8.05 -16.55 -20.25
CA GLU A 54 -9.36 -17.11 -20.63
C GLU A 54 -10.49 -16.06 -20.52
N THR A 55 -10.42 -15.19 -19.52
CA THR A 55 -11.35 -14.05 -19.42
C THR A 55 -11.18 -13.11 -20.62
N ILE A 56 -9.92 -12.78 -20.96
CA ILE A 56 -9.60 -11.93 -22.12
C ILE A 56 -10.09 -12.60 -23.41
N LYS A 57 -9.82 -13.89 -23.62
CA LYS A 57 -10.28 -14.63 -24.82
C LYS A 57 -11.80 -14.54 -25.01
N LYS A 58 -12.57 -14.71 -23.94
CA LYS A 58 -14.04 -14.59 -23.99
C LYS A 58 -14.45 -13.19 -24.45
N THR A 59 -13.94 -12.16 -23.79
CA THR A 59 -14.26 -10.76 -24.13
C THR A 59 -13.82 -10.39 -25.55
N THR A 60 -12.67 -10.88 -26.02
CA THR A 60 -12.21 -10.59 -27.38
C THR A 60 -13.02 -11.34 -28.44
N ASN A 61 -13.46 -12.57 -28.15
CA ASN A 61 -14.36 -13.30 -29.05
C ASN A 61 -15.72 -12.60 -29.18
N ASP A 62 -16.27 -12.07 -28.09
CA ASP A 62 -17.52 -11.30 -28.11
C ASP A 62 -17.41 -10.03 -28.97
N LEU A 63 -16.20 -9.50 -29.12
CA LEU A 63 -15.88 -8.30 -29.90
C LEU A 63 -15.29 -8.60 -31.29
N ASP A 64 -15.17 -9.88 -31.67
CA ASP A 64 -14.50 -10.34 -32.90
C ASP A 64 -13.06 -9.80 -33.06
N ILE A 65 -12.33 -9.71 -31.94
CA ILE A 65 -10.93 -9.25 -31.88
C ILE A 65 -10.00 -10.46 -31.77
N GLU A 66 -9.05 -10.56 -32.69
CA GLU A 66 -8.03 -11.61 -32.64
C GLU A 66 -6.86 -11.21 -31.74
N ILE A 67 -6.55 -12.04 -30.73
CA ILE A 67 -5.37 -11.83 -29.87
C ILE A 67 -4.12 -12.32 -30.58
N LYS A 68 -3.22 -11.39 -30.94
CA LYS A 68 -1.94 -11.69 -31.59
C LYS A 68 -0.75 -11.29 -30.73
N ILE A 69 0.38 -11.95 -30.98
CA ILE A 69 1.69 -11.47 -30.55
C ILE A 69 2.00 -10.18 -31.35
N PRO A 70 2.31 -9.06 -30.68
CA PRO A 70 2.72 -7.83 -31.37
C PRO A 70 3.95 -8.05 -32.23
N ARG A 71 4.13 -7.23 -33.27
CA ARG A 71 5.32 -7.30 -34.13
C ARG A 71 6.60 -7.08 -33.31
N LEU A 72 7.44 -8.11 -33.22
CA LEU A 72 8.76 -8.03 -32.59
C LEU A 72 9.79 -7.46 -33.56
N SER A 73 10.62 -6.54 -33.08
CA SER A 73 11.76 -6.00 -33.83
C SER A 73 13.02 -6.81 -33.54
N ASN A 74 13.86 -7.06 -34.54
CA ASN A 74 15.10 -7.85 -34.37
C ASN A 74 16.06 -7.28 -33.32
N LYS A 75 16.01 -5.96 -33.07
CA LYS A 75 16.74 -5.30 -31.98
C LYS A 75 15.78 -4.41 -31.21
N GLN A 76 15.48 -4.78 -29.96
CA GLN A 76 14.82 -3.91 -29.00
C GLN A 76 15.86 -3.40 -27.99
N LYS A 77 15.86 -2.09 -27.69
CA LYS A 77 16.76 -1.50 -26.69
C LYS A 77 16.22 -1.61 -25.26
N ASN A 78 14.90 -1.55 -25.10
CA ASN A 78 14.27 -1.35 -23.79
C ASN A 78 13.54 -2.60 -23.27
N ARG A 79 13.38 -3.65 -24.09
CA ARG A 79 12.69 -4.89 -23.72
C ARG A 79 13.39 -6.10 -24.32
N SER A 80 13.32 -7.23 -23.62
CA SER A 80 13.87 -8.50 -24.06
C SER A 80 12.93 -9.15 -25.09
N ASN A 81 13.51 -9.68 -26.17
CA ASN A 81 12.78 -10.53 -27.11
C ASN A 81 12.70 -11.94 -26.50
N HIS A 82 11.59 -12.24 -25.83
CA HIS A 82 11.35 -13.57 -25.27
C HIS A 82 11.04 -14.59 -26.38
N ASN A 83 11.63 -15.78 -26.33
CA ASN A 83 11.31 -16.88 -27.22
C ASN A 83 9.99 -17.51 -26.79
N VAL A 84 8.87 -16.98 -27.29
CA VAL A 84 7.51 -17.41 -26.96
C VAL A 84 6.74 -17.77 -28.23
N THR A 85 5.87 -18.77 -28.14
CA THR A 85 5.13 -19.30 -29.30
C THR A 85 3.66 -18.93 -29.29
N THR A 86 3.09 -18.63 -28.13
CA THR A 86 1.67 -18.26 -28.00
C THR A 86 1.50 -16.82 -27.48
N PRO A 87 0.41 -16.13 -27.86
CA PRO A 87 0.09 -14.82 -27.30
C PRO A 87 -0.03 -14.86 -25.77
N GLU A 88 -0.53 -15.95 -25.21
CA GLU A 88 -0.62 -16.17 -23.76
C GLU A 88 0.75 -16.11 -23.09
N GLN A 89 1.71 -16.89 -23.58
CA GLN A 89 3.08 -16.89 -23.07
C GLN A 89 3.72 -15.50 -23.23
N TYR A 90 3.48 -14.84 -24.37
CA TYR A 90 4.01 -13.51 -24.62
C TYR A 90 3.54 -12.49 -23.58
N TYR A 91 2.24 -12.37 -23.35
CA TYR A 91 1.70 -11.39 -22.40
C TYR A 91 2.00 -11.77 -20.94
N ARG A 92 2.12 -13.06 -20.63
CA ARG A 92 2.57 -13.50 -19.30
C ARG A 92 3.97 -12.97 -18.99
N VAL A 93 4.93 -13.19 -19.90
CA VAL A 93 6.33 -12.83 -19.65
C VAL A 93 6.58 -11.34 -19.83
N SER A 94 5.92 -10.69 -20.79
CA SER A 94 6.18 -9.28 -21.12
C SER A 94 5.36 -8.27 -20.30
N LEU A 95 4.25 -8.70 -19.67
CA LEU A 95 3.39 -7.82 -18.87
C LEU A 95 3.15 -8.36 -17.46
N PHE A 96 2.65 -9.59 -17.33
CA PHE A 96 2.21 -10.10 -16.04
C PHE A 96 3.36 -10.22 -15.04
N LEU A 97 4.45 -10.89 -15.40
CA LEU A 97 5.62 -11.03 -14.52
C LEU A 97 6.26 -9.67 -14.16
N PRO A 98 6.55 -8.77 -15.14
CA PRO A 98 7.05 -7.42 -14.81
C PRO A 98 6.10 -6.61 -13.92
N TYR A 99 4.78 -6.80 -14.07
CA TYR A 99 3.80 -6.15 -13.22
C TYR A 99 3.87 -6.67 -11.78
N LEU A 100 3.99 -7.99 -11.57
CA LEU A 100 4.18 -8.55 -10.23
C LEU A 100 5.45 -8.02 -9.57
N ASP A 101 6.56 -7.97 -10.33
CA ASP A 101 7.84 -7.41 -9.84
C ASP A 101 7.68 -5.92 -9.48
N SER A 102 6.99 -5.13 -10.30
CA SER A 102 6.68 -3.72 -10.01
C SER A 102 5.80 -3.55 -8.77
N LEU A 103 4.86 -4.47 -8.56
CA LEU A 103 3.94 -4.44 -7.44
C LEU A 103 4.69 -4.75 -6.13
N ILE A 104 5.55 -5.76 -6.12
CA ILE A 104 6.45 -6.05 -4.98
C ILE A 104 7.29 -4.81 -4.66
N ASN A 105 7.99 -4.24 -5.64
CA ASN A 105 8.82 -3.05 -5.44
C ASN A 105 8.03 -1.86 -4.88
N SER A 106 6.79 -1.67 -5.33
CA SER A 106 5.90 -0.61 -4.81
C SER A 106 5.51 -0.86 -3.36
N LEU A 107 5.19 -2.11 -2.99
CA LEU A 107 4.86 -2.46 -1.61
C LEU A 107 6.08 -2.30 -0.70
N GLU A 108 7.23 -2.84 -1.09
CA GLU A 108 8.46 -2.74 -0.32
C GLU A 108 8.85 -1.29 -0.08
N SER A 109 8.87 -0.45 -1.13
CA SER A 109 9.23 0.96 -1.02
C SER A 109 8.29 1.74 -0.10
N ARG A 110 6.97 1.49 -0.18
CA ARG A 110 5.95 2.18 0.61
C ARG A 110 5.94 1.74 2.07
N PHE A 111 6.23 0.47 2.34
CA PHE A 111 6.17 -0.12 3.68
C PHE A 111 7.56 -0.43 4.24
N THR A 112 8.53 0.40 3.87
CA THR A 112 9.84 0.45 4.53
C THR A 112 9.69 1.00 5.96
N GLN A 113 10.59 0.58 6.84
CA GLN A 113 10.64 1.08 8.22
C GLN A 113 10.82 2.60 8.29
N SER A 114 11.47 3.22 7.30
CA SER A 114 11.59 4.68 7.19
C SER A 114 10.23 5.38 7.07
N ASN A 115 9.22 4.71 6.50
CA ASN A 115 7.88 5.26 6.35
C ASN A 115 6.98 5.00 7.57
N GLU A 116 7.46 4.27 8.59
CA GLU A 116 6.69 3.93 9.79
C GLU A 116 6.18 5.17 10.54
N ILE A 117 7.00 6.22 10.61
CA ILE A 117 6.65 7.47 11.29
C ILE A 117 5.46 8.14 10.60
N SER A 118 5.40 8.10 9.26
CA SER A 118 4.28 8.65 8.49
C SER A 118 2.95 7.97 8.82
N PHE A 119 2.97 6.67 9.10
CA PHE A 119 1.77 5.95 9.53
C PHE A 119 1.39 6.29 10.97
N LYS A 120 2.36 6.56 11.86
CA LYS A 120 2.12 6.97 13.25
C LYS A 120 1.38 8.31 13.38
N ILE A 121 1.24 9.09 12.31
CA ILE A 121 0.34 10.26 12.29
C ILE A 121 -1.09 9.88 12.65
N SER A 122 -1.54 8.66 12.33
CA SER A 122 -2.88 8.18 12.73
C SER A 122 -3.07 8.18 14.25
N ASN A 123 -1.99 8.06 15.02
CA ASN A 123 -2.03 8.11 16.48
C ASN A 123 -2.33 9.51 17.01
N LEU A 124 -2.32 10.55 16.18
CA LEU A 124 -2.77 11.90 16.55
C LEU A 124 -4.30 12.02 16.56
N HIS A 125 -5.01 11.01 16.06
CA HIS A 125 -6.47 11.01 16.11
C HIS A 125 -6.94 10.91 17.58
N PRO A 126 -7.87 11.76 18.04
CA PRO A 126 -8.26 11.82 19.46
C PRO A 126 -8.65 10.45 20.05
N SER A 127 -9.36 9.61 19.29
CA SER A 127 -9.74 8.26 19.73
C SER A 127 -8.56 7.31 19.98
N GLU A 128 -7.41 7.57 19.36
CA GLU A 128 -6.19 6.80 19.56
C GLU A 128 -5.33 7.43 20.66
N VAL A 129 -5.29 8.77 20.74
CA VAL A 129 -4.55 9.51 21.76
C VAL A 129 -4.97 9.12 23.17
N ILE A 130 -6.29 8.98 23.41
CA ILE A 130 -6.86 8.59 24.71
C ILE A 130 -6.39 7.17 25.13
N LYS A 131 -6.14 6.28 24.16
CA LYS A 131 -5.67 4.92 24.42
C LYS A 131 -4.16 4.85 24.70
N LEU A 132 -3.43 5.93 24.44
CA LEU A 132 -1.97 5.99 24.57
C LEU A 132 -1.55 6.60 25.90
N SER A 133 -0.45 6.09 26.46
CA SER A 133 0.20 6.75 27.58
C SER A 133 0.77 8.11 27.15
N LYS A 134 0.82 9.09 28.07
CA LYS A 134 1.38 10.41 27.78
C LYS A 134 2.82 10.32 27.25
N SER A 135 3.62 9.41 27.79
CA SER A 135 5.00 9.19 27.34
C SER A 135 5.07 8.68 25.90
N ASP A 136 4.22 7.74 25.51
CA ASP A 136 4.21 7.17 24.16
C ASP A 136 3.69 8.17 23.12
N PHE A 137 2.69 8.96 23.50
CA PHE A 137 2.16 10.03 22.67
C PHE A 137 3.22 11.10 22.40
N ILE A 138 3.95 11.54 23.43
CA ILE A 138 5.03 12.52 23.29
C ILE A 138 6.21 11.97 22.49
N CYS A 139 6.54 10.69 22.64
CA CYS A 139 7.53 10.02 21.79
C CYS A 139 7.10 10.06 20.31
N THR A 140 5.82 9.81 20.04
CA THR A 140 5.26 9.87 18.69
C THR A 140 5.33 11.29 18.11
N LEU A 141 4.98 12.32 18.89
CA LEU A 141 5.05 13.72 18.48
C LEU A 141 6.49 14.17 18.17
N LYS A 142 7.49 13.71 18.94
CA LYS A 142 8.90 13.98 18.64
C LYS A 142 9.31 13.43 17.28
N ASN A 143 9.00 12.17 17.01
CA ASN A 143 9.32 11.53 15.73
C ASN A 143 8.65 12.25 14.54
N ILE A 144 7.39 12.69 14.71
CA ILE A 144 6.66 13.46 13.68
C ILE A 144 7.26 14.85 13.51
N LYS A 145 7.59 15.54 14.60
CA LYS A 145 8.27 16.84 14.57
C LYS A 145 9.59 16.75 13.80
N ASP A 146 10.41 15.74 14.09
CA ASP A 146 11.71 15.58 13.44
C ASP A 146 11.56 15.26 11.95
N LEU A 147 10.56 14.46 11.56
CA LEU A 147 10.32 14.09 10.16
C LEU A 147 9.79 15.26 9.32
N TYR A 148 8.84 16.04 9.85
CA TYR A 148 8.12 17.08 9.10
C TYR A 148 8.56 18.50 9.44
N SER A 149 9.47 18.68 10.41
CA SER A 149 9.93 19.99 10.89
C SER A 149 8.76 20.90 11.32
N ILE A 150 7.83 20.36 12.11
CA ILE A 150 6.66 21.10 12.59
C ILE A 150 6.99 21.79 13.92
N ASP A 151 7.01 23.11 13.91
CA ASP A 151 7.22 23.93 15.10
C ASP A 151 6.06 23.79 16.10
N ASN A 152 6.37 23.89 17.40
CA ASN A 152 5.41 23.85 18.51
C ASN A 152 4.54 22.58 18.63
N LEU A 153 4.78 21.54 17.82
CA LEU A 153 3.96 20.33 17.80
C LEU A 153 3.89 19.60 19.14
N ILE A 154 4.99 19.62 19.91
CA ILE A 154 5.06 18.92 21.20
C ILE A 154 4.26 19.69 22.25
N GLU A 155 4.36 21.01 22.24
CA GLU A 155 3.70 21.94 23.15
C GLU A 155 2.18 21.93 22.92
N GLU A 156 1.75 22.03 21.66
CA GLU A 156 0.35 21.90 21.27
C GLU A 156 -0.20 20.51 21.59
N GLY A 157 0.56 19.47 21.26
CA GLY A 157 0.19 18.09 21.55
C GLY A 157 -0.03 17.83 23.04
N ASN A 158 0.87 18.31 23.91
CA ASN A 158 0.69 18.23 25.37
C ASN A 158 -0.63 18.88 25.82
N THR A 159 -0.92 20.07 25.29
CA THR A 159 -2.13 20.81 25.62
C THR A 159 -3.38 20.03 25.21
N TRP A 160 -3.39 19.41 24.02
CA TRP A 160 -4.51 18.60 23.56
C TRP A 160 -4.68 17.30 24.33
N TYR A 161 -3.57 16.64 24.70
CA TYR A 161 -3.60 15.43 25.53
C TYR A 161 -4.26 15.71 26.88
N ASP A 162 -3.90 16.82 27.52
CA ASP A 162 -4.48 17.21 28.80
C ASP A 162 -5.97 17.59 28.64
N TYR A 163 -6.33 18.29 27.56
CA TYR A 163 -7.73 18.63 27.26
C TYR A 163 -8.62 17.39 27.07
N TRP A 164 -8.20 16.43 26.25
CA TRP A 164 -9.01 15.23 25.97
C TRP A 164 -9.15 14.29 27.17
N ASN A 165 -8.12 14.18 28.01
CA ASN A 165 -8.20 13.39 29.24
C ASN A 165 -9.06 14.03 30.33
N ILE A 166 -9.24 15.36 30.32
CA ILE A 166 -10.14 16.05 31.25
C ILE A 166 -11.60 15.79 30.90
N THR A 167 -11.94 15.63 29.61
CA THR A 167 -13.32 15.46 29.14
C THR A 167 -13.90 14.05 29.31
N GLU A 168 -13.09 13.05 29.71
CA GLU A 168 -13.56 11.68 29.96
C GLU A 168 -13.82 11.36 31.45
N ASN A 169 -13.55 12.28 32.38
CA ASN A 169 -13.96 12.21 33.79
C ASN A 169 -15.27 12.95 34.04
#